data_AF-A0A962T3Y9-F1
#
_entry.id   AF-A0A962T3Y9-F1
#
_cell.length_a   1.000
_cell.length_b   1.000
_cell.length_c   1.000
_cell.angle_alpha   90.00
_cell.angle_beta   90.00
_cell.angle_gamma   90.00
#
_symmetry.space_group_name_H-M   'P 1'
#
loop_
_entity.id
_entity.type
_entity.pdbx_description
1 polymer ?
#
loop_
_entity_poly.entity_id
_entity_poly.type
_entity_poly.pdbx_seq_one_letter_code
_entity_poly.pdbx_strand_id
1 'polypeptide(L)'
;MKIPSTRLIAGLVPAFLAACAMTPERCNPNRVDNVFQSALCQDMFQQRIANLEQKIQSVRDEHRATEAETDRYLKDARSLAANRARLQMDLDRMQLQLSGQAARVAGLKQHTEEQKRLVTAMNRELSDARAELAKLGTNERVSAQRIARLKAEIKSKQDTYTALTKLYEAVE
;
A
#
# COMPACT_ATOMS: atom_id res chain seq x y z
N MET A 1 -13.31 20.76 57.69
CA MET A 1 -14.44 20.26 58.52
C MET A 1 -13.96 19.01 59.26
N LYS A 2 -13.97 19.10 60.60
CA LYS A 2 -14.00 18.03 61.63
C LYS A 2 -13.08 16.81 61.49
N ILE A 3 -12.00 16.88 62.26
CA ILE A 3 -11.40 15.76 63.01
C ILE A 3 -12.45 15.23 64.00
N PRO A 4 -12.57 13.91 64.19
CA PRO A 4 -13.02 13.36 65.46
C PRO A 4 -11.87 12.61 66.14
N SER A 5 -11.53 13.15 67.32
CA SER A 5 -10.69 12.54 68.32
C SER A 5 -11.45 11.49 69.14
N THR A 6 -10.67 10.62 69.79
CA THR A 6 -10.93 9.86 71.02
C THR A 6 -11.91 8.68 70.99
N ARG A 7 -11.39 7.48 71.29
CA ARG A 7 -11.47 6.91 72.66
C ARG A 7 -10.58 5.66 72.79
N LEU A 8 -9.68 5.71 73.78
CA LEU A 8 -9.10 4.54 74.43
C LEU A 8 -10.23 3.65 74.95
N ILE A 9 -10.17 2.36 74.64
CA ILE A 9 -10.66 1.31 75.53
C ILE A 9 -9.52 0.32 75.70
N ALA A 10 -8.89 0.41 76.87
CA ALA A 10 -8.08 -0.63 77.44
C ALA A 10 -8.96 -1.86 77.65
N GLY A 11 -8.87 -2.83 76.75
CA GLY A 11 -9.40 -4.17 76.93
C GLY A 11 -8.22 -5.10 77.18
N LEU A 12 -8.12 -5.63 78.39
CA LEU A 12 -7.29 -6.79 78.71
C LEU A 12 -7.52 -7.88 77.65
N VAL A 13 -6.52 -8.10 76.79
CA VAL A 13 -6.44 -9.34 76.03
C VAL A 13 -5.58 -10.29 76.87
N PRO A 14 -6.11 -11.45 77.28
CA PRO A 14 -5.38 -12.38 78.12
C PRO A 14 -4.08 -12.79 77.44
N ALA A 15 -3.01 -12.88 78.25
CA ALA A 15 -1.73 -13.47 77.89
C ALA A 15 -1.92 -14.98 77.60
N PHE A 16 -2.55 -15.30 76.47
CA PHE A 16 -2.41 -16.59 75.83
C PHE A 16 -1.19 -16.47 74.91
N LEU A 17 -0.12 -17.14 75.32
CA LEU A 17 0.96 -17.68 74.50
C LEU A 17 1.10 -16.99 73.14
N ALA A 18 2.15 -16.19 73.00
CA ALA A 18 2.70 -15.82 71.70
C ALA A 18 3.19 -17.09 70.98
N ALA A 19 2.25 -17.93 70.53
CA ALA A 19 2.47 -18.79 69.39
C ALA A 19 2.64 -17.81 68.23
N CYS A 20 3.88 -17.44 67.93
CA CYS A 20 4.22 -16.78 66.70
C CYS A 20 3.53 -17.59 65.60
N ALA A 21 2.50 -17.02 64.96
CA ALA A 21 1.88 -17.62 63.80
C ALA A 21 2.97 -17.73 62.74
N MET A 22 3.61 -18.90 62.67
CA MET A 22 4.62 -19.17 61.67
C MET A 22 3.91 -19.20 60.33
N THR A 23 4.02 -18.10 59.58
CA THR A 23 3.60 -18.09 58.19
C THR A 23 4.67 -18.83 57.38
N PRO A 24 4.28 -19.52 56.29
CA PRO A 24 5.23 -20.27 55.46
C PRO A 24 6.36 -19.37 54.89
N GLU A 25 6.12 -18.06 54.76
CA GLU A 25 7.11 -17.09 54.30
C GLU A 25 8.20 -16.75 55.34
N ARG A 26 7.90 -16.90 56.63
CA ARG A 26 8.81 -16.57 57.75
C ARG A 26 9.50 -17.79 58.36
N CYS A 27 9.16 -18.98 57.90
CA CYS A 27 9.68 -20.21 58.44
C CYS A 27 11.08 -20.54 57.87
N ASN A 28 12.07 -20.62 58.76
CA ASN A 28 13.39 -21.13 58.45
C ASN A 28 13.73 -22.22 59.49
N PRO A 29 13.76 -23.51 59.10
CA PRO A 29 13.98 -24.61 60.05
C PRO A 29 15.35 -24.56 60.72
N ASN A 30 16.31 -23.81 60.17
CA ASN A 30 17.64 -23.58 60.76
C ASN A 30 17.68 -22.43 61.78
N ARG A 31 16.53 -21.81 62.10
CA ARG A 31 16.41 -20.64 63.00
C ARG A 31 15.34 -20.78 64.08
N VAL A 32 14.82 -21.99 64.32
CA VAL A 32 13.81 -22.24 65.36
C VAL A 32 14.40 -23.03 66.53
N ASP A 33 14.07 -22.60 67.75
CA ASP A 33 14.78 -23.00 68.99
C ASP A 33 14.24 -24.31 69.63
N ASN A 34 13.29 -25.01 69.00
CA ASN A 34 12.82 -26.31 69.49
C ASN A 34 12.32 -27.26 68.39
N VAL A 35 12.35 -28.56 68.70
CA VAL A 35 12.12 -29.68 67.77
C VAL A 35 10.69 -29.75 67.21
N PHE A 36 9.69 -29.36 68.01
CA PHE A 36 8.30 -29.36 67.56
C PHE A 36 8.03 -28.20 66.58
N GLN A 37 8.62 -27.04 66.83
CA GLN A 37 8.58 -25.90 65.93
C GLN A 37 9.38 -26.13 64.65
N SER A 38 10.51 -26.85 64.71
CA SER A 38 11.27 -27.23 63.51
C SER A 38 10.50 -28.19 62.61
N ALA A 39 9.79 -29.17 63.18
CA ALA A 39 8.99 -30.12 62.41
C ALA A 39 7.84 -29.43 61.65
N LEU A 40 7.05 -28.59 62.34
CA LEU A 40 5.98 -27.80 61.72
C LEU A 40 6.52 -26.80 60.69
N CYS A 41 7.72 -26.27 60.93
CA CYS A 41 8.37 -25.34 60.03
C CYS A 41 8.92 -25.99 58.77
N GLN A 42 9.39 -27.23 58.87
CA GLN A 42 9.96 -27.98 57.78
C GLN A 42 8.92 -28.26 56.68
N ASP A 43 7.71 -28.68 57.06
CA ASP A 43 6.64 -28.94 56.09
C ASP A 43 6.19 -27.65 55.36
N MET A 44 6.04 -26.55 56.10
CA MET A 44 5.65 -25.24 55.54
C MET A 44 6.75 -24.65 54.63
N PHE A 45 8.01 -24.89 54.97
CA PHE A 45 9.15 -24.50 54.13
C PHE A 45 9.18 -25.31 52.83
N GLN A 46 8.97 -26.63 52.89
CA GLN A 46 8.92 -27.47 51.68
C GLN A 46 7.75 -27.08 50.76
N GLN A 47 6.57 -26.79 51.31
CA GLN A 47 5.45 -26.27 50.52
C GLN A 47 5.77 -24.94 49.84
N ARG A 48 6.51 -24.05 50.51
CA ARG A 48 6.95 -22.78 49.91
C ARG A 48 7.95 -23.00 48.77
N ILE A 49 8.90 -23.93 48.93
CA ILE A 49 9.84 -24.29 47.85
C ILE A 49 9.06 -24.82 46.64
N ALA A 50 8.15 -25.77 46.84
CA ALA A 50 7.32 -26.31 45.77
C ALA A 50 6.49 -25.23 45.05
N ASN A 51 5.90 -24.29 45.80
CA ASN A 51 5.15 -23.16 45.23
C ASN A 51 6.06 -22.22 44.41
N LEU A 52 7.26 -21.92 44.91
CA LEU A 52 8.24 -21.09 44.20
C LEU A 52 8.74 -21.79 42.94
N GLU A 53 9.02 -23.08 42.98
CA GLU A 53 9.40 -23.87 41.80
C GLU A 53 8.29 -23.85 40.74
N GLN A 54 7.04 -24.04 41.14
CA GLN A 54 5.89 -23.94 40.23
C GLN A 54 5.76 -22.55 39.62
N LYS A 55 5.93 -21.48 40.42
CA LYS A 55 5.90 -20.10 39.93
C LYS A 55 7.05 -19.82 38.95
N ILE A 56 8.27 -20.26 39.27
CA ILE A 56 9.42 -20.12 38.37
C ILE A 56 9.14 -20.84 37.05
N GLN A 57 8.55 -22.04 37.09
CA GLN A 57 8.21 -22.78 35.89
C GLN A 57 7.14 -22.05 35.06
N SER A 58 6.07 -21.56 35.70
CA SER A 58 5.02 -20.76 35.05
C SER A 58 5.59 -19.53 34.35
N VAL A 59 6.44 -18.76 35.05
CA VAL A 59 7.06 -17.55 34.49
C VAL A 59 7.99 -17.89 33.32
N ARG A 60 8.73 -19.01 33.39
CA ARG A 60 9.56 -19.47 32.27
C ARG A 60 8.73 -19.83 31.04
N ASP A 61 7.60 -20.50 31.24
CA ASP A 61 6.74 -20.91 30.13
C ASP A 61 6.04 -19.69 29.50
N GLU A 62 5.59 -18.72 30.30
CA GLU A 62 5.09 -17.43 29.82
C GLU A 62 6.15 -16.63 29.05
N HIS A 63 7.38 -16.62 29.55
CA HIS A 63 8.49 -15.94 28.87
C HIS A 63 8.78 -16.56 27.50
N ARG A 64 8.88 -17.90 27.42
CA ARG A 64 9.07 -18.63 26.16
C ARG A 64 7.93 -18.39 25.18
N ALA A 65 6.69 -18.35 25.65
CA ALA A 65 5.54 -18.06 24.81
C ALA A 65 5.63 -16.63 24.22
N THR A 66 6.01 -15.66 25.05
CA THR A 66 6.16 -14.26 24.65
C THR A 66 7.32 -14.06 23.67
N GLU A 67 8.45 -14.75 23.87
CA GLU A 67 9.57 -14.76 22.91
C GLU A 67 9.13 -15.32 21.56
N ALA A 68 8.42 -16.45 21.56
CA ALA A 68 7.90 -17.06 20.35
C ALA A 68 6.89 -16.16 19.61
N GLU A 69 6.05 -15.42 20.34
CA GLU A 69 5.11 -14.47 19.76
C GLU A 69 5.84 -13.24 19.17
N THR A 70 6.84 -12.73 19.89
CA THR A 70 7.69 -11.62 19.42
C THR A 70 8.43 -11.99 18.14
N ASP A 71 8.98 -13.20 18.07
CA ASP A 71 9.64 -13.72 16.87
C ASP A 71 8.68 -13.83 15.68
N ARG A 72 7.42 -14.21 15.91
CA ARG A 72 6.38 -14.23 14.87
C ARG A 72 6.08 -12.83 14.38
N TYR A 73 5.83 -11.87 15.28
CA TYR A 73 5.56 -10.49 14.89
C TYR A 73 6.74 -9.85 14.15
N LEU A 74 7.98 -10.14 14.55
CA LEU A 74 9.17 -9.64 13.83
C LEU A 74 9.26 -10.21 12.41
N LYS A 75 8.95 -11.50 12.22
CA LYS A 75 8.89 -12.12 10.89
C LYS A 75 7.79 -11.49 10.03
N ASP A 76 6.60 -11.31 10.60
CA ASP A 76 5.47 -10.71 9.90
C ASP A 76 5.75 -9.26 9.52
N ALA A 77 6.33 -8.47 10.42
CA ALA A 77 6.74 -7.09 10.14
C ALA A 77 7.76 -7.01 8.99
N ARG A 78 8.76 -7.91 8.96
CA ARG A 78 9.73 -7.98 7.84
C ARG A 78 9.05 -8.37 6.53
N SER A 79 8.14 -9.33 6.56
CA SER A 79 7.36 -9.75 5.38
C SER A 79 6.50 -8.61 4.84
N LEU A 80 5.76 -7.92 5.72
CA LEU A 80 4.94 -6.77 5.36
C LEU A 80 5.78 -5.60 4.81
N ALA A 81 6.94 -5.32 5.40
CA ALA A 81 7.86 -4.30 4.88
C ALA A 81 8.37 -4.63 3.48
N ALA A 82 8.76 -5.89 3.24
CA ALA A 82 9.20 -6.35 1.92
C ALA A 82 8.05 -6.27 0.88
N ASN A 83 6.85 -6.70 1.26
CA ASN A 83 5.67 -6.62 0.40
C ASN A 83 5.32 -5.17 0.05
N ARG A 84 5.38 -4.26 1.03
CA ARG A 84 5.18 -2.82 0.80
C ARG A 84 6.18 -2.26 -0.20
N ALA A 85 7.47 -2.59 -0.04
CA ALA A 85 8.51 -2.12 -0.97
C ALA A 85 8.26 -2.64 -2.39
N ARG A 86 7.88 -3.91 -2.54
CA ARG A 86 7.52 -4.50 -3.83
C ARG A 86 6.33 -3.79 -4.48
N LEU A 87 5.25 -3.61 -3.73
CA LEU A 87 4.05 -2.91 -4.23
C LEU A 87 4.35 -1.48 -4.63
N GLN A 88 5.22 -0.78 -3.92
CA GLN A 88 5.65 0.57 -4.31
C GLN A 88 6.39 0.55 -5.65
N MET A 89 7.32 -0.38 -5.86
CA MET A 89 8.02 -0.51 -7.15
C MET A 89 7.06 -0.85 -8.30
N ASP A 90 6.06 -1.71 -8.04
CA ASP A 90 5.04 -2.05 -9.03
C ASP A 90 4.17 -0.82 -9.38
N LEU A 91 3.79 -0.01 -8.38
CA LEU A 91 3.06 1.24 -8.60
C LEU A 91 3.86 2.24 -9.44
N ASP A 92 5.14 2.45 -9.11
CA ASP A 92 6.02 3.37 -9.85
C ASP A 92 6.16 2.91 -11.31
N ARG A 93 6.29 1.59 -11.54
CA ARG A 93 6.32 1.01 -12.88
C ARG A 93 5.01 1.23 -13.65
N MET A 94 3.87 1.00 -13.01
CA MET A 94 2.56 1.23 -13.63
C MET A 94 2.36 2.71 -13.99
N GLN A 95 2.81 3.63 -13.12
CA GLN A 95 2.74 5.06 -13.38
C GLN A 95 3.60 5.46 -14.58
N LEU A 96 4.81 4.91 -14.70
CA LEU A 96 5.65 5.10 -15.89
C LEU A 96 4.97 4.56 -17.16
N GLN A 97 4.39 3.36 -17.11
CA GLN A 97 3.66 2.79 -18.26
C GLN A 97 2.46 3.64 -18.68
N LEU A 98 1.68 4.13 -17.71
CA LEU A 98 0.54 5.02 -17.96
C LEU A 98 1.00 6.34 -18.59
N SER A 99 2.07 6.94 -18.08
CA SER A 99 2.64 8.17 -18.67
C SER A 99 3.12 7.95 -20.11
N GLY A 100 3.76 6.83 -20.39
CA GLY A 100 4.20 6.46 -21.74
C GLY A 100 3.03 6.20 -22.69
N GLN A 101 1.97 5.54 -22.23
CA GLN A 101 0.74 5.36 -23.02
C GLN A 101 0.03 6.69 -23.28
N ALA A 102 -0.09 7.55 -22.27
CA ALA A 102 -0.66 8.88 -22.43
C ALA A 102 0.10 9.71 -23.47
N ALA A 103 1.44 9.67 -23.44
CA ALA A 103 2.27 10.33 -24.45
C ALA A 103 2.05 9.78 -25.86
N ARG A 104 1.92 8.45 -26.01
CA ARG A 104 1.59 7.83 -27.32
C ARG A 104 0.23 8.28 -27.84
N VAL A 105 -0.80 8.30 -26.98
CA VAL A 105 -2.14 8.77 -27.35
C VAL A 105 -2.11 10.24 -27.74
N ALA A 106 -1.38 11.08 -27.00
CA ALA A 106 -1.20 12.49 -27.36
C ALA A 106 -0.53 12.66 -28.73
N GLY A 107 0.53 11.88 -29.00
CA GLY A 107 1.20 11.87 -30.30
C GLY A 107 0.28 11.43 -31.44
N LEU A 108 -0.49 10.35 -31.24
CA LEU A 108 -1.48 9.90 -32.22
C LEU A 108 -2.53 10.97 -32.52
N LYS A 109 -3.08 11.63 -31.48
CA LYS A 109 -4.02 12.75 -31.66
C LYS A 109 -3.42 13.89 -32.50
N GLN A 110 -2.17 14.27 -32.23
CA GLN A 110 -1.49 15.30 -33.02
C GLN A 110 -1.33 14.88 -34.49
N HIS A 111 -0.95 13.62 -34.74
CA HIS A 111 -0.85 13.09 -36.10
C HIS A 111 -2.20 13.08 -36.82
N THR A 112 -3.28 12.69 -36.14
CA THR A 112 -4.65 12.73 -36.70
C THR A 112 -5.06 14.16 -37.06
N GLU A 113 -4.79 15.15 -36.20
CA GLU A 113 -5.12 16.55 -36.51
C GLU A 113 -4.31 17.11 -37.69
N GLU A 114 -3.04 16.72 -37.82
CA GLU A 114 -2.23 17.09 -38.98
C GLU A 114 -2.75 16.45 -40.27
N GLN A 115 -3.13 15.17 -40.22
CA GLN A 115 -3.76 14.49 -41.35
C GLN A 115 -5.08 15.17 -41.77
N LYS A 116 -5.92 15.58 -40.81
CA LYS A 116 -7.16 16.34 -41.12
C LYS A 116 -6.86 17.65 -41.83
N ARG A 117 -5.82 18.38 -41.40
CA ARG A 117 -5.39 19.62 -42.07
C ARG A 117 -4.93 19.37 -43.49
N LEU A 118 -4.14 18.32 -43.71
CA LEU A 118 -3.66 17.93 -45.04
C LEU A 118 -4.83 17.56 -45.98
N VAL A 119 -5.77 16.73 -45.51
CA VAL A 119 -6.97 16.37 -46.27
C VAL A 119 -7.81 17.60 -46.62
N THR A 120 -7.98 18.52 -45.67
CA THR A 120 -8.70 19.78 -45.89
C THR A 120 -8.01 20.67 -46.93
N ALA A 121 -6.68 20.81 -46.84
CA ALA A 121 -5.90 21.61 -47.79
C ALA A 121 -5.97 21.01 -49.20
N MET A 122 -5.81 19.69 -49.33
CA MET A 122 -5.93 19.01 -50.62
C MET A 122 -7.32 19.14 -51.25
N ASN A 123 -8.38 19.08 -50.45
CA ASN A 123 -9.74 19.27 -50.96
C ASN A 123 -9.92 20.69 -51.53
N ARG A 124 -9.32 21.71 -50.90
CA ARG A 124 -9.32 23.08 -51.43
C ARG A 124 -8.56 23.18 -52.74
N GLU A 125 -7.33 22.65 -52.80
CA GLU A 125 -6.54 22.65 -54.05
C GLU A 125 -7.27 21.94 -55.19
N LEU A 126 -7.96 20.83 -54.89
CA LEU A 126 -8.76 20.11 -55.87
C LEU A 126 -9.94 20.95 -56.37
N SER A 127 -10.63 21.64 -55.45
CA SER A 127 -11.72 22.57 -55.78
C SER A 127 -11.22 23.70 -56.68
N ASP A 128 -10.10 24.32 -56.34
CA ASP A 128 -9.50 25.43 -57.08
C ASP A 128 -9.06 24.99 -58.48
N ALA A 129 -8.41 23.83 -58.61
CA ALA A 129 -8.01 23.27 -59.90
C ALA A 129 -9.24 22.95 -60.78
N ARG A 130 -10.31 22.40 -60.20
CA ARG A 130 -11.58 22.17 -60.92
C ARG A 130 -12.23 23.48 -61.38
N ALA A 131 -12.21 24.51 -60.54
CA ALA A 131 -12.72 25.83 -60.88
C ALA A 131 -11.89 26.50 -62.00
N GLU A 132 -10.56 26.37 -61.97
CA GLU A 132 -9.69 26.84 -63.06
C GLU A 132 -9.99 26.09 -64.37
N LEU A 133 -10.14 24.76 -64.31
CA LEU A 133 -10.51 23.97 -65.49
C LEU A 133 -11.85 24.41 -66.09
N ALA A 134 -12.84 24.68 -65.25
CA ALA A 134 -14.13 25.19 -65.69
C ALA A 134 -13.99 26.56 -66.39
N LYS A 135 -13.20 27.49 -65.83
CA LYS A 135 -12.90 28.80 -66.44
C LYS A 135 -12.14 28.70 -67.76
N LEU A 136 -11.23 27.74 -67.90
CA LEU A 136 -10.50 27.51 -69.15
C LEU A 136 -11.38 26.86 -70.22
N GLY A 137 -12.32 25.99 -69.83
CA GLY A 137 -13.27 25.34 -70.74
C GLY A 137 -14.22 26.32 -71.43
N THR A 138 -14.47 27.49 -70.82
CA THR A 138 -15.29 28.56 -71.40
C THR A 138 -14.52 29.55 -72.28
N ASN A 139 -13.20 29.38 -72.42
CA ASN A 139 -12.32 30.37 -73.04
C ASN A 139 -11.68 29.81 -74.32
N GLU A 140 -12.20 30.18 -75.49
CA GLU A 140 -11.84 29.61 -76.80
C GLU A 140 -10.36 29.80 -77.20
N ARG A 141 -9.60 30.65 -76.50
CA ARG A 141 -8.17 30.92 -76.77
C ARG A 141 -7.19 30.05 -75.99
N VAL A 142 -7.65 29.11 -75.17
CA VAL A 142 -6.79 28.26 -74.34
C VAL A 142 -6.33 27.02 -75.10
N SER A 143 -5.04 26.71 -75.08
CA SER A 143 -4.50 25.53 -75.76
C SER A 143 -5.03 24.22 -75.17
N ALA A 144 -5.38 23.26 -76.04
CA ALA A 144 -5.82 21.93 -75.63
C ALA A 144 -4.79 21.22 -74.72
N GLN A 145 -3.51 21.52 -74.91
CA GLN A 145 -2.42 21.00 -74.08
C GLN A 145 -2.48 21.51 -72.63
N ARG A 146 -2.87 22.78 -72.40
CA ARG A 146 -3.03 23.33 -71.04
C ARG A 146 -4.22 22.68 -70.33
N ILE A 147 -5.33 22.47 -71.03
CA ILE A 147 -6.52 21.77 -70.51
C ILE A 147 -6.17 20.31 -70.15
N ALA A 148 -5.43 19.61 -71.02
CA ALA A 148 -5.01 18.23 -70.78
C ALA A 148 -4.11 18.11 -69.55
N ARG A 149 -3.14 19.03 -69.38
CA ARG A 149 -2.25 19.07 -68.21
C ARG A 149 -3.05 19.28 -66.92
N LEU A 150 -3.98 20.23 -66.91
CA LEU A 150 -4.79 20.52 -65.72
C LEU A 150 -5.74 19.36 -65.37
N LYS A 151 -6.31 18.66 -66.37
CA LYS A 151 -7.08 17.43 -66.15
C LYS A 151 -6.24 16.32 -65.53
N ALA A 152 -5.00 16.14 -65.99
CA ALA A 152 -4.08 15.16 -65.41
C ALA A 152 -3.72 15.53 -63.96
N GLU A 153 -3.51 16.81 -63.67
CA GLU A 153 -3.23 17.30 -62.33
C GLU A 153 -4.41 17.09 -61.36
N ILE A 154 -5.64 17.40 -61.79
CA ILE A 154 -6.86 17.12 -61.02
C ILE A 154 -6.97 15.63 -60.72
N LYS A 155 -6.75 14.77 -61.72
CA LYS A 155 -6.80 13.31 -61.53
C LYS A 155 -5.77 12.86 -60.51
N SER A 156 -4.52 13.30 -60.65
CA SER A 156 -3.44 12.96 -59.69
C SER A 156 -3.76 13.42 -58.27
N LYS A 157 -4.26 14.65 -58.10
CA LYS A 157 -4.66 15.18 -56.79
C LYS A 157 -5.85 14.43 -56.20
N GLN A 158 -6.79 14.00 -57.05
CA GLN A 158 -7.96 13.24 -56.62
C GLN A 158 -7.60 11.81 -56.18
N ASP A 159 -6.74 11.13 -56.92
CA ASP A 159 -6.25 9.80 -56.55
C ASP A 159 -5.50 9.86 -55.19
N THR A 160 -4.69 10.90 -55.01
CA THR A 160 -3.97 11.14 -53.74
C THR A 160 -4.93 11.46 -52.60
N TYR A 161 -5.97 12.28 -52.84
CA TYR A 161 -6.99 12.60 -51.85
C TYR A 161 -7.73 11.33 -51.39
N THR A 162 -8.18 10.49 -52.33
CA THR A 162 -8.84 9.23 -52.03
C THR A 162 -7.94 8.27 -51.24
N ALA A 163 -6.65 8.20 -51.56
CA ALA A 163 -5.70 7.38 -50.81
C ALA A 163 -5.55 7.87 -49.36
N LEU A 164 -5.45 9.19 -49.14
CA LEU A 164 -5.35 9.78 -47.81
C LEU A 164 -6.63 9.63 -46.98
N THR A 165 -7.81 9.81 -47.58
CA THR A 165 -9.09 9.62 -46.88
C THR A 165 -9.27 8.18 -46.41
N LYS A 166 -8.91 7.19 -47.24
CA LYS A 166 -8.96 5.77 -46.83
C LYS A 166 -8.03 5.45 -45.67
N LEU A 167 -6.84 6.06 -45.65
CA LEU A 167 -5.90 5.89 -44.54
C LEU A 167 -6.45 6.51 -43.24
N TYR A 168 -7.17 7.62 -43.34
CA TYR A 168 -7.83 8.26 -42.20
C TYR A 168 -8.98 7.40 -41.64
N GLU A 169 -9.87 6.89 -42.49
CA GLU A 169 -11.00 6.01 -42.10
C GLU A 169 -10.54 4.70 -41.46
N ALA A 170 -9.32 4.24 -41.73
CA ALA A 170 -8.76 3.03 -41.13
C ALA A 170 -8.20 3.23 -39.70
N VAL A 171 -8.09 4.48 -39.25
CA VAL A 171 -7.49 4.86 -37.95
C VAL A 171 -8.54 5.37 -36.95
N GLU A 172 -9.74 5.75 -37.42
CA GLU A 172 -10.94 5.98 -36.58
C GLU A 172 -11.63 4.67 -36.17
#